data_AF-A0A9D4GH29-F1
#
_entry.id   AF-A0A9D4GH29-F1
#
_cell.length_a   1.000
_cell.length_b   1.000
_cell.length_c   1.000
_cell.angle_alpha   90.00
_cell.angle_beta   90.00
_cell.angle_gamma   90.00
#
_symmetry.space_group_name_H-M   'P 1'
#
loop_
_entity.id
_entity.type
_entity.pdbx_description
1 polymer ?
#
loop_
_entity_poly.entity_id
_entity_poly.type
_entity_poly.pdbx_seq_one_letter_code
_entity_poly.pdbx_strand_id
1 'polypeptide(L)' 'MFLWVRFLGVQDSTPLVMGRLLERKCLIVTGSAFVDGTDARSPYVRISFSLATDRKMEEVIPHVTCTCLILNLTCCHTT' A
#
# COMPACT_ATOMS: atom_id res chain seq x y z
N MET A 1 4.94 -9.85 11.54
CA MET A 1 5.01 -10.21 10.11
C MET A 1 4.20 -9.29 9.19
N PHE A 2 3.73 -8.13 9.67
CA PHE A 2 2.95 -7.18 8.86
C PHE A 2 3.50 -5.77 9.03
N LEU A 3 3.48 -5.00 7.94
CA LEU A 3 3.77 -3.57 7.91
C LEU A 3 2.49 -2.82 7.56
N TRP A 4 2.20 -1.75 8.30
CA TRP A 4 1.11 -0.84 7.99
C TRP A 4 1.68 0.44 7.37
N VAL A 5 1.17 0.78 6.19
CA VAL A 5 1.61 1.95 5.43
C VAL A 5 0.42 2.85 5.21
N ARG A 6 0.58 4.15 5.47
CA ARG A 6 -0.42 5.18 5.17
C ARG A 6 -0.05 5.88 3.88
N PHE A 7 -0.97 5.94 2.92
CA PHE A 7 -0.82 6.82 1.78
C PHE A 7 -1.17 8.26 2.17
N LEU A 8 -0.28 9.20 1.88
CA LEU A 8 -0.52 10.62 2.10
C LEU A 8 -1.41 11.16 0.97
N GLY A 9 -2.37 12.02 1.30
CA GLY A 9 -3.28 12.65 0.32
C GLY A 9 -4.27 11.71 -0.40
N VAL A 10 -4.27 10.42 -0.07
CA VAL A 10 -5.32 9.46 -0.44
C VAL A 10 -6.33 9.39 0.69
N GLN A 11 -7.63 9.28 0.37
CA GLN A 11 -8.65 8.95 1.38
C GLN A 11 -9.02 7.46 1.38
N ASP A 12 -9.01 6.83 0.21
CA ASP A 12 -9.25 5.39 0.06
C ASP A 12 -8.16 4.74 -0.79
N SER A 13 -7.47 3.78 -0.19
CA SER A 13 -6.42 2.99 -0.81
C SER A 13 -6.95 1.85 -1.69
N THR A 14 -8.24 1.52 -1.59
CA THR A 14 -8.86 0.37 -2.27
C THR A 14 -8.68 0.41 -3.79
N PRO A 15 -8.96 1.54 -4.50
CA PRO A 15 -8.77 1.62 -5.94
C PRO A 15 -7.30 1.47 -6.37
N LEU A 16 -6.37 1.95 -5.54
CA LEU A 16 -4.93 1.87 -5.82
C LEU A 16 -4.41 0.45 -5.71
N VAL A 17 -4.86 -0.27 -4.67
CA VAL A 17 -4.49 -1.67 -4.47
C VAL A 17 -5.06 -2.53 -5.60
N MET A 18 -6.37 -2.39 -5.88
CA MET A 18 -7.06 -3.18 -6.89
C MET A 18 -6.56 -2.90 -8.31
N GLY A 19 -6.22 -1.64 -8.63
CA GLY A 19 -5.82 -1.25 -9.98
C GLY A 19 -4.34 -1.43 -10.32
N ARG A 20 -3.42 -1.32 -9.36
CA ARG A 20 -1.96 -1.28 -9.65
C ARG A 20 -1.09 -2.23 -8.84
N LEU A 21 -1.60 -2.75 -7.72
CA LEU A 21 -0.84 -3.62 -6.83
C LEU A 21 -1.30 -5.07 -6.87
N LEU A 22 -2.50 -5.35 -7.40
CA LEU A 22 -3.07 -6.69 -7.51
C LEU A 22 -2.30 -7.60 -8.47
N GLU A 23 -1.67 -7.04 -9.50
CA GLU A 23 -0.79 -7.77 -10.44
C GLU A 23 0.56 -8.17 -9.82
N ARG A 24 0.88 -7.67 -8.62
CA ARG A 24 2.18 -7.89 -7.99
C ARG A 24 2.09 -9.07 -7.03
N LYS A 25 3.17 -9.87 -6.97
CA LYS A 25 3.28 -11.09 -6.13
C LYS A 25 3.42 -10.77 -4.64
N CYS A 26 2.54 -9.93 -4.10
CA CYS A 26 2.57 -9.44 -2.73
C CYS A 26 1.19 -9.56 -2.10
N LEU A 27 1.15 -10.06 -0.87
CA LEU A 27 -0.06 -10.07 -0.06
C LEU A 27 -0.25 -8.68 0.54
N ILE A 28 -1.04 -7.85 -0.15
CA ILE A 28 -1.42 -6.50 0.26
C ILE A 28 -2.92 -6.52 0.55
N VAL A 29 -3.30 -6.03 1.73
CA VAL A 29 -4.69 -5.91 2.16
C VAL A 29 -5.00 -4.44 2.41
N THR A 30 -6.13 -3.96 1.92
CA THR A 30 -6.59 -2.58 2.15
C THR A 30 -7.01 -2.40 3.60
N GLY A 31 -6.77 -1.22 4.16
CA GLY A 31 -7.14 -0.87 5.51
C GLY A 31 -8.66 -0.85 5.73
N SER A 32 -9.45 -0.73 4.66
CA SER A 32 -10.91 -0.79 4.67
C SER A 32 -11.43 -2.13 5.21
N ALA A 33 -10.69 -3.22 5.02
CA ALA A 33 -11.05 -4.53 5.57
C ALA A 33 -10.94 -4.62 7.10
N PHE A 34 -10.35 -3.62 7.77
CA PHE A 34 -10.15 -3.57 9.22
C PHE A 34 -10.98 -2.46 9.89
N VAL A 35 -11.90 -1.85 9.16
CA VAL A 35 -12.77 -0.78 9.66
C VAL A 35 -14.21 -1.24 9.50
N ASP A 36 -15.00 -1.11 10.55
CA ASP A 36 -16.42 -1.46 10.53
C ASP A 36 -17.22 -0.44 9.70
N GLY A 37 -18.14 -0.93 8.87
CA GLY A 37 -19.03 -0.10 8.05
C GLY A 37 -18.98 -0.43 6.56
N THR A 38 -20.11 -0.26 5.87
CA THR A 38 -20.30 -0.64 4.47
C THR A 38 -19.60 0.26 3.45
N ASP A 39 -19.20 1.48 3.83
CA ASP A 39 -18.42 2.43 3.00
C ASP A 39 -17.12 2.84 3.72
N ALA A 40 -16.50 1.87 4.40
CA ALA A 40 -15.29 2.10 5.19
C ALA A 40 -14.09 2.44 4.29
N ARG A 41 -13.83 3.73 4.10
CA ARG A 41 -12.66 4.23 3.37
C ARG A 41 -11.45 4.30 4.28
N SER A 42 -10.31 3.85 3.77
CA SER A 42 -9.07 3.88 4.54
C SER A 42 -7.86 4.18 3.68
N PRO A 43 -7.02 5.16 4.06
CA PRO A 43 -5.77 5.46 3.37
C PRO A 43 -4.65 4.46 3.69
N TYR A 44 -4.93 3.46 4.52
CA TYR A 44 -3.93 2.50 4.99
C TYR A 44 -3.93 1.23 4.15
N VAL A 45 -2.76 0.60 4.06
CA VAL A 45 -2.60 -0.77 3.57
C VAL A 45 -1.75 -1.58 4.53
N ARG A 46 -2.06 -2.87 4.61
CA ARG A 46 -1.31 -3.86 5.35
C ARG A 46 -0.55 -4.76 4.39
N ILE A 47 0.77 -4.81 4.54
CA ILE A 47 1.67 -5.61 3.72
C ILE A 47 2.20 -6.76 4.56
N SER A 48 2.06 -7.99 4.09
CA SER A 48 2.70 -9.15 4.73
C SER A 48 4.11 -9.37 4.20
N PHE A 49 5.06 -9.59 5.10
CA PHE A 49 6.44 -9.92 4.76
C PHE A 49 6.89 -11.29 5.31
N SER A 50 6.00 -12.08 5.91
CA SER A 50 6.34 -13.41 6.44
C SER A 50 6.88 -14.39 5.39
N LEU A 51 6.46 -14.24 4.13
CA LEU A 51 6.81 -15.13 3.02
C LEU A 51 7.74 -14.48 2.00
N ALA A 52 8.11 -13.21 2.21
CA ALA A 52 8.93 -12.46 1.28
C ALA A 52 10.41 -12.65 1.61
N THR A 53 11.25 -12.92 0.61
CA THR A 53 12.70 -12.83 0.75
C THR A 53 13.13 -11.35 0.75
N ASP A 54 14.30 -11.03 1.31
CA ASP A 54 14.82 -9.65 1.39
C ASP A 54 14.84 -8.97 0.02
N ARG A 55 15.30 -9.69 -1.01
CA ARG A 55 15.28 -9.23 -2.40
C ARG A 55 13.86 -8.92 -2.90
N LYS A 56 12.87 -9.72 -2.50
CA LYS A 56 11.47 -9.50 -2.88
C LYS A 56 10.91 -8.25 -2.23
N MET A 57 11.32 -7.95 -0.98
CA MET A 57 10.93 -6.71 -0.31
C MET A 57 11.57 -5.48 -0.98
N GLU A 58 12.85 -5.56 -1.34
CA GLU A 58 13.55 -4.48 -2.07
C GLU A 58 12.93 -4.18 -3.43
N GLU A 59 12.40 -5.19 -4.14
CA GLU A 59 11.64 -4.96 -5.38
C GLU A 59 10.32 -4.23 -5.09
N VAL A 60 9.63 -4.56 -3.99
CA VAL A 60 8.24 -4.17 -3.76
C VAL A 60 8.10 -2.80 -3.12
N ILE A 61 8.97 -2.47 -2.15
CA ILE A 61 8.91 -1.21 -1.41
C ILE A 61 8.99 0.02 -2.34
N PRO A 62 9.96 0.11 -3.28
CA PRO A 62 10.03 1.23 -4.21
C PRO A 62 8.81 1.33 -5.11
N HIS A 63 8.17 0.21 -5.47
CA HIS A 63 6.96 0.23 -6.30
C HIS A 63 5.74 0.72 -5.53
N VAL A 64 5.60 0.37 -4.25
CA VAL A 64 4.56 0.92 -3.39
C VAL A 64 4.75 2.43 -3.23
N THR A 65 5.99 2.88 -3.03
CA THR A 65 6.34 4.31 -2.95
C THR A 65 6.11 5.03 -4.29
N CYS A 66 6.50 4.44 -5.42
CA CYS A 66 6.40 5.06 -6.74
C CYS A 66 4.95 5.13 -7.25
N THR A 67 4.11 4.16 -6.86
CA THR A 67 2.66 4.23 -7.10
C THR A 67 2.04 5.45 -6.39
N CYS A 68 2.59 5.85 -5.24
CA CYS A 68 2.21 7.07 -4.54
C CYS A 68 2.69 8.35 -5.27
N LEU A 69 3.89 8.32 -5.87
CA LEU A 69 4.48 9.42 -6.65
C LEU A 69 3.71 9.74 -7.95
N ILE A 70 3.24 8.72 -8.68
CA ILE A 70 2.51 8.92 -9.95
C ILE A 70 1.15 9.61 -9.73
N LEU A 71 0.60 9.59 -8.51
CA LEU A 71 -0.68 10.22 -8.16
C LEU A 71 -0.56 11.69 -7.75
N ASN A 72 0.61 12.34 -7.88
CA ASN A 72 0.84 13.71 -7.40
C ASN A 72 0.52 13.90 -5.90
N LEU A 73 0.70 12.84 -5.10
CA LEU A 73 0.55 12.91 -3.66
C LEU A 73 1.96 12.96 -3.08
N THR A 74 2.39 14.18 -2.79
CA THR A 74 3.73 14.57 -2.29
C THR A 74 4.27 13.59 -1.26
N CYS A 75 5.13 12.67 -1.70
CA CYS A 75 6.04 11.96 -0.82
C CYS A 75 7.28 12.83 -0.72
N CYS A 76 7.36 13.62 0.34
CA CYS A 76 8.57 14.35 0.68
C CYS A 76 9.73 13.35 0.77
N HIS A 77 10.73 13.56 -0.08
CA HIS A 77 12.09 13.11 0.18
C HIS A 77 12.48 13.58 1.58
N THR A 78 12.57 12.67 2.55
CA THR A 78 13.49 12.86 3.67
C THR A 78 14.81 12.21 3.26
N THR A 79 15.73 13.10 2.87
CA THR A 79 17.19 12.95 2.98
C THR A 79 17.63 12.31 4.28
#